data_AF-G1VLJ3-F1
#
_entry.id   AF-G1VLJ3-F1
#
_cell.length_a   1.000
_cell.length_b   1.000
_cell.length_c   1.000
_cell.angle_alpha   90.00
_cell.angle_beta   90.00
_cell.angle_gamma   90.00
#
_symmetry.space_group_name_H-M   'P 1'
#
loop_
_entity.id
_entity.type
_entity.pdbx_description
1 polymer ?
#
loop_
_entity_poly.entity_id
_entity_poly.type
_entity_poly.pdbx_seq_one_letter_code
_entity_poly.pdbx_strand_id
1 'polypeptide(L)'
;MRKVKSRKYKKQKLILLLVAIVLGFGCVVRSFNTYMEPQLQAIAKQHTGFAINNIVKEVLADIEYDTDALFKINRTKNGDITSIEYDSYKLNQLLYSALNTIDKSLLAAQDGKKDPTTKDVFYEDGVLYEVPAGYLSHIFFLYDKGPKIRVRMRMLNDVTGEIKTESKPYGINNTMIKISLVVKVNAQVITFLSTSELETKTEIPLVVQIVNGQVPDFTPYSSSSGK
;
A
#
# COMPACT_ATOMS: atom_id res chain seq x y z
N MET A 1 -3.61 74.74 12.55
CA MET A 1 -2.67 73.59 12.66
C MET A 1 -3.30 72.25 13.14
N ARG A 2 -4.55 72.18 13.61
CA ARG A 2 -5.18 70.92 14.12
C ARG A 2 -5.41 69.81 13.07
N LYS A 3 -5.65 70.14 11.80
CA LYS A 3 -5.92 69.14 10.74
C LYS A 3 -4.70 68.28 10.36
N VAL A 4 -3.47 68.77 10.56
CA VAL A 4 -2.23 68.04 10.20
C VAL A 4 -1.95 66.89 11.20
N LYS A 5 -2.24 67.08 12.49
CA LYS A 5 -2.10 66.03 13.51
C LYS A 5 -3.07 64.85 13.29
N SER A 6 -4.28 65.12 12.81
CA SER A 6 -5.29 64.10 12.49
C SER A 6 -4.85 63.16 11.35
N ARG A 7 -4.23 63.70 10.28
CA ARG A 7 -3.70 62.87 9.17
C ARG A 7 -2.53 61.98 9.60
N LYS A 8 -1.62 62.46 10.46
CA LYS A 8 -0.53 61.64 11.02
C LYS A 8 -1.04 60.49 11.89
N TYR A 9 -2.03 60.74 12.74
CA TYR A 9 -2.64 59.72 13.59
C TYR A 9 -3.41 58.65 12.79
N LYS A 10 -4.11 59.05 11.71
CA LYS A 10 -4.75 58.10 10.77
C LYS A 10 -3.72 57.22 10.05
N LYS A 11 -2.56 57.77 9.63
CA LYS A 11 -1.47 57.00 9.01
C LYS A 11 -0.83 56.01 10.00
N GLN A 12 -0.61 56.40 11.26
CA GLN A 12 -0.09 55.51 12.30
C GLN A 12 -1.05 54.35 12.62
N LYS A 13 -2.36 54.61 12.72
CA LYS A 13 -3.37 53.55 12.88
C LYS A 13 -3.39 52.57 11.69
N LEU A 14 -3.24 53.07 10.47
CA LEU A 14 -3.17 52.23 9.27
C LEU A 14 -1.93 51.32 9.27
N ILE A 15 -0.76 51.87 9.62
CA ILE A 15 0.48 51.08 9.74
C ILE A 15 0.34 50.00 10.81
N LEU A 16 -0.23 50.34 11.98
CA LEU A 16 -0.43 49.39 13.07
C LEU A 16 -1.41 48.27 12.70
N LEU A 17 -2.47 48.59 11.94
CA LEU A 17 -3.40 47.61 11.39
C LEU A 17 -2.73 46.68 10.36
N LEU A 18 -1.89 47.23 9.47
CA LEU A 18 -1.10 46.43 8.53
C LEU A 18 -0.14 45.48 9.25
N VAL A 19 0.57 45.97 10.28
CA VAL A 19 1.47 45.14 11.10
C VAL A 19 0.68 44.04 11.81
N ALA A 20 -0.51 44.34 12.35
CA ALA A 20 -1.37 43.35 12.98
C ALA A 20 -1.86 42.27 11.98
N ILE A 21 -2.18 42.65 10.74
CA ILE A 21 -2.55 41.70 9.67
C ILE A 21 -1.38 40.79 9.33
N VAL A 22 -0.17 41.34 9.16
CA VAL A 22 1.04 40.55 8.85
C VAL A 22 1.39 39.60 9.99
N LEU A 23 1.33 40.06 11.24
CA LEU A 23 1.53 39.21 12.42
C LEU A 23 0.46 38.13 12.53
N GLY A 24 -0.81 38.48 12.30
CA GLY A 24 -1.92 37.53 12.30
C GLY A 24 -1.77 36.46 11.23
N PHE A 25 -1.38 36.85 10.01
CA PHE A 25 -1.10 35.92 8.92
C PHE A 25 0.08 34.99 9.26
N GLY A 26 1.15 35.53 9.84
CA GLY A 26 2.28 34.72 10.33
C GLY A 26 1.87 33.69 11.38
N CYS A 27 0.99 34.06 12.33
CA CYS A 27 0.44 33.12 13.31
C CYS A 27 -0.40 32.02 12.67
N VAL A 28 -1.23 32.34 11.66
CA VAL A 28 -2.04 31.34 10.94
C VAL A 28 -1.16 30.36 10.18
N VAL A 29 -0.17 30.84 9.43
CA VAL A 29 0.78 29.99 8.70
C VAL A 29 1.56 29.09 9.66
N ARG A 30 2.02 29.64 10.79
CA ARG A 30 2.70 28.86 11.84
C ARG A 30 1.79 27.79 12.43
N SER A 31 0.53 28.13 12.73
CA SER A 31 -0.45 27.18 13.24
C SER A 31 -0.67 26.02 12.26
N PHE A 32 -0.81 26.34 10.98
CA PHE A 32 -0.98 25.35 9.93
C PHE A 32 0.22 24.38 9.87
N ASN A 33 1.44 24.93 9.90
CA ASN A 33 2.67 24.14 9.82
C ASN A 33 2.90 23.27 11.07
N THR A 34 2.56 23.74 12.27
CA THR A 34 2.86 23.01 13.52
C THR A 34 1.75 22.05 13.95
N TYR A 35 0.47 22.39 13.70
CA TYR A 35 -0.67 21.59 14.18
C TYR A 35 -1.38 20.81 13.08
N MET A 36 -1.66 21.45 11.94
CA MET A 36 -2.48 20.85 10.89
C MET A 36 -1.67 19.93 9.98
N GLU A 37 -0.41 20.28 9.71
CA GLU A 37 0.45 19.52 8.80
C GLU A 37 0.77 18.09 9.29
N PRO A 38 1.14 17.84 10.56
CA PRO A 38 1.39 16.47 11.01
C PRO A 38 0.14 15.58 10.93
N GLN A 39 -1.04 16.15 11.18
CA GLN A 39 -2.31 15.43 11.08
C GLN A 39 -2.66 15.13 9.63
N LEU A 40 -2.52 16.13 8.75
CA LEU A 40 -2.69 15.95 7.32
C LEU A 40 -1.76 14.86 6.79
N GLN A 41 -0.49 14.87 7.22
CA GLN A 41 0.49 13.85 6.86
C GLN A 41 0.09 12.46 7.33
N ALA A 42 -0.42 12.31 8.57
CA ALA A 42 -0.89 11.02 9.08
C ALA A 42 -2.06 10.46 8.24
N ILE A 43 -3.05 11.31 7.95
CA ILE A 43 -4.22 10.97 7.11
C ILE A 43 -3.76 10.62 5.70
N ALA A 44 -2.90 11.46 5.12
CA ALA A 44 -2.35 11.28 3.78
C ALA A 44 -1.58 9.95 3.67
N LYS A 45 -0.75 9.60 4.66
CA LYS A 45 -0.05 8.30 4.71
C LYS A 45 -1.01 7.13 4.74
N GLN A 46 -2.04 7.19 5.58
CA GLN A 46 -3.04 6.14 5.69
C GLN A 46 -3.78 5.93 4.35
N HIS A 47 -4.31 7.00 3.77
CA HIS A 47 -5.04 6.91 2.49
C HIS A 47 -4.14 6.50 1.33
N THR A 48 -2.88 6.95 1.31
CA THR A 48 -1.91 6.51 0.30
C THR A 48 -1.60 5.02 0.42
N GLY A 49 -1.40 4.52 1.64
CA GLY A 49 -1.18 3.10 1.87
C GLY A 49 -2.38 2.25 1.43
N PHE A 50 -3.61 2.72 1.66
CA PHE A 50 -4.79 2.03 1.14
C PHE A 50 -4.89 2.08 -0.38
N ALA A 51 -4.62 3.22 -0.99
CA ALA A 51 -4.60 3.38 -2.45
C ALA A 51 -3.63 2.38 -3.11
N ILE A 52 -2.39 2.35 -2.63
CA ILE A 52 -1.35 1.43 -3.14
C ILE A 52 -1.80 -0.03 -2.97
N ASN A 53 -2.28 -0.40 -1.78
CA ASN A 53 -2.74 -1.77 -1.53
C ASN A 53 -3.91 -2.18 -2.43
N ASN A 54 -4.85 -1.26 -2.70
CA ASN A 54 -5.99 -1.54 -3.57
C ASN A 54 -5.55 -1.73 -5.01
N ILE A 55 -4.70 -0.83 -5.55
CA ILE A 55 -4.14 -0.98 -6.91
C ILE A 55 -3.40 -2.31 -7.03
N VAL A 56 -2.52 -2.64 -6.08
CA VAL A 56 -1.78 -3.91 -6.10
C VAL A 56 -2.72 -5.12 -6.15
N LYS A 57 -3.77 -5.13 -5.32
CA LYS A 57 -4.75 -6.23 -5.29
C LYS A 57 -5.54 -6.34 -6.59
N GLU A 58 -5.98 -5.22 -7.14
CA GLU A 58 -6.81 -5.19 -8.34
C GLU A 58 -6.02 -5.62 -9.57
N VAL A 59 -4.80 -5.11 -9.71
CA VAL A 59 -3.87 -5.53 -10.77
C VAL A 59 -3.58 -7.02 -10.69
N LEU A 60 -3.31 -7.53 -9.49
CA LEU A 60 -3.00 -8.95 -9.30
C LEU A 60 -4.21 -9.87 -9.49
N ALA A 61 -5.43 -9.37 -9.32
CA ALA A 61 -6.64 -10.13 -9.62
C ALA A 61 -6.81 -10.39 -11.13
N ASP A 62 -6.26 -9.52 -11.98
CA ASP A 62 -6.32 -9.64 -13.44
C ASP A 62 -5.17 -10.48 -14.03
N ILE A 63 -4.13 -10.78 -13.25
CA ILE A 63 -3.02 -11.62 -13.71
C ILE A 63 -3.47 -13.08 -13.75
N GLU A 64 -3.66 -13.60 -14.95
CA GLU A 64 -3.83 -15.04 -15.18
C GLU A 64 -2.49 -15.78 -15.04
N TYR A 65 -2.50 -16.84 -14.23
CA TYR A 65 -1.38 -17.78 -14.13
C TYR A 65 -1.89 -19.21 -13.96
N ASP A 66 -1.17 -20.15 -14.55
CA ASP A 66 -1.43 -21.57 -14.40
C ASP A 66 -0.83 -22.07 -13.07
N THR A 67 -1.67 -22.41 -12.12
CA THR A 67 -1.26 -22.92 -10.80
C THR A 67 -0.51 -24.24 -10.89
N ASP A 68 -0.90 -25.11 -11.82
CA ASP A 68 -0.34 -26.46 -11.99
C ASP A 68 1.02 -26.42 -12.68
N ALA A 69 1.33 -25.30 -13.34
CA ALA A 69 2.62 -25.04 -13.94
C ALA A 69 3.70 -24.60 -12.94
N LEU A 70 3.33 -24.11 -11.75
CA LEU A 70 4.28 -23.51 -10.79
C LEU A 70 5.07 -24.55 -9.99
N PHE A 71 4.52 -25.76 -9.84
CA PHE A 71 5.15 -26.85 -9.11
C PHE A 71 4.71 -28.19 -9.68
N LYS A 72 5.57 -29.21 -9.56
CA LYS A 72 5.29 -30.58 -9.96
C LYS A 72 5.41 -31.49 -8.76
N ILE A 73 4.39 -32.34 -8.60
CA ILE A 73 4.41 -33.40 -7.60
C ILE A 73 4.82 -34.69 -8.30
N ASN A 74 6.02 -35.16 -8.01
CA ASN A 74 6.48 -36.45 -8.51
C ASN A 74 5.89 -37.57 -7.65
N ARG A 75 5.35 -38.58 -8.32
CA ARG A 75 4.75 -39.77 -7.70
C ARG A 75 5.45 -41.03 -8.19
N THR A 76 5.58 -42.00 -7.29
CA THR A 76 6.01 -43.36 -7.60
C THR A 76 4.93 -44.08 -8.42
N LYS A 77 5.28 -45.20 -9.07
CA LYS A 77 4.32 -46.09 -9.77
C LYS A 77 3.13 -46.51 -8.90
N ASN A 78 3.30 -46.52 -7.58
CA ASN A 78 2.27 -46.87 -6.59
C ASN A 78 1.38 -45.68 -6.17
N GLY A 79 1.63 -44.47 -6.70
CA GLY A 79 0.89 -43.25 -6.36
C GLY A 79 1.53 -42.40 -5.25
N ASP A 80 2.62 -42.88 -4.64
CA ASP A 80 3.24 -42.24 -3.48
C ASP A 80 4.09 -41.04 -3.85
N ILE A 81 3.95 -39.94 -3.12
CA ILE A 81 4.67 -38.70 -3.39
C ILE A 81 6.13 -38.84 -2.96
N THR A 82 7.05 -38.59 -3.88
CA THR A 82 8.50 -38.67 -3.65
C THR A 82 9.13 -37.31 -3.44
N SER A 83 8.79 -36.34 -4.30
CA SER A 83 9.30 -34.98 -4.23
C SER A 83 8.27 -33.97 -4.75
N ILE A 84 8.38 -32.75 -4.23
CA ILE A 84 7.74 -31.57 -4.82
C ILE A 84 8.86 -30.72 -5.41
N GLU A 85 8.76 -30.42 -6.70
CA GLU A 85 9.71 -29.59 -7.43
C GLU A 85 9.04 -28.29 -7.85
N TYR A 86 9.63 -27.16 -7.48
CA TYR A 86 9.15 -25.84 -7.88
C TYR A 86 9.82 -25.40 -9.18
N ASP A 87 9.03 -24.91 -10.14
CA ASP A 87 9.58 -24.36 -11.37
C ASP A 87 10.05 -22.92 -11.12
N SER A 88 11.32 -22.77 -10.73
CA SER A 88 11.91 -21.46 -10.44
C SER A 88 11.86 -20.50 -11.64
N TYR A 89 11.94 -21.02 -12.87
CA TYR A 89 11.89 -20.18 -14.07
C TYR A 89 10.49 -19.55 -14.20
N LYS A 90 9.44 -20.35 -14.10
CA LYS A 90 8.05 -19.85 -14.17
C LYS A 90 7.70 -18.94 -13.00
N LEU A 91 8.13 -19.28 -11.78
CA LEU A 91 7.90 -18.44 -10.61
C LEU A 91 8.57 -17.06 -10.75
N ASN A 92 9.80 -17.02 -11.26
CA ASN A 92 10.49 -15.76 -11.52
C ASN A 92 9.83 -14.98 -12.66
N GLN A 93 9.39 -15.65 -13.73
CA GLN A 93 8.66 -15.00 -14.81
C GLN A 93 7.36 -14.36 -14.32
N LEU A 94 6.59 -15.08 -13.49
CA LEU A 94 5.38 -14.56 -12.86
C LEU A 94 5.72 -13.36 -11.94
N LEU A 95 6.76 -13.47 -11.13
CA LEU A 95 7.24 -12.39 -10.26
C LEU A 95 7.54 -11.12 -11.07
N TYR A 96 8.40 -11.21 -12.08
CA TYR A 96 8.79 -10.04 -12.87
C TYR A 96 7.61 -9.46 -13.68
N SER A 97 6.74 -10.31 -14.20
CA SER A 97 5.52 -9.87 -14.88
C SER A 97 4.62 -9.09 -13.92
N ALA A 98 4.36 -9.64 -12.74
CA ALA A 98 3.56 -8.99 -11.71
C ALA A 98 4.15 -7.65 -11.27
N LEU A 99 5.44 -7.60 -10.96
CA LEU A 99 6.11 -6.37 -10.55
C LEU A 99 6.02 -5.29 -11.63
N ASN A 100 6.28 -5.63 -12.89
CA ASN A 100 6.20 -4.70 -14.02
C ASN A 100 4.76 -4.18 -14.25
N THR A 101 3.75 -5.05 -14.11
CA THR A 101 2.35 -4.65 -14.25
C THR A 101 1.92 -3.73 -13.12
N ILE A 102 2.28 -4.05 -11.87
CA ILE A 102 1.99 -3.20 -10.70
C ILE A 102 2.68 -1.85 -10.85
N ASP A 103 3.95 -1.83 -11.26
CA ASP A 103 4.73 -0.60 -11.45
C ASP A 103 4.06 0.34 -12.46
N LYS A 104 3.71 -0.18 -13.64
CA LYS A 104 2.97 0.59 -14.66
C LYS A 104 1.63 1.12 -14.15
N SER A 105 0.93 0.33 -13.36
CA SER A 105 -0.39 0.68 -12.83
C SER A 105 -0.30 1.79 -11.77
N LEU A 106 0.71 1.70 -10.88
CA LEU A 106 1.01 2.75 -9.89
C LEU A 106 1.49 4.05 -10.56
N LEU A 107 2.29 3.96 -11.63
CA LEU A 107 2.70 5.12 -12.42
C LEU A 107 1.51 5.77 -13.13
N ALA A 108 0.60 4.99 -13.71
CA ALA A 108 -0.63 5.50 -14.30
C ALA A 108 -1.51 6.22 -13.27
N ALA A 109 -1.68 5.63 -12.09
CA ALA A 109 -2.40 6.23 -10.97
C ALA A 109 -1.75 7.52 -10.47
N GLN A 110 -0.41 7.59 -10.41
CA GLN A 110 0.33 8.81 -10.06
C GLN A 110 0.09 9.94 -11.06
N ASP A 111 0.10 9.63 -12.36
CA ASP A 111 -0.07 10.60 -13.43
C ASP A 111 -1.54 10.97 -13.70
N GLY A 112 -2.49 10.29 -13.03
CA GLY A 112 -3.92 10.40 -13.28
C GLY A 112 -4.34 9.93 -14.67
N LYS A 113 -3.60 8.96 -15.21
CA LYS A 113 -3.85 8.34 -16.51
C LYS A 113 -4.66 7.06 -16.36
N LYS A 114 -5.23 6.62 -17.47
CA LYS A 114 -5.89 5.32 -17.59
C LYS A 114 -4.89 4.20 -17.32
N ASP A 115 -5.28 3.28 -16.46
CA ASP A 115 -4.49 2.11 -16.12
C ASP A 115 -4.29 1.21 -17.36
N PRO A 116 -3.08 0.70 -17.62
CA PRO A 116 -2.84 -0.16 -18.77
C PRO A 116 -3.42 -1.58 -18.59
N THR A 117 -3.68 -2.01 -17.36
CA THR A 117 -4.16 -3.35 -16.99
C THR A 117 -5.68 -3.32 -16.88
N THR A 118 -6.21 -2.63 -15.87
CA THR A 118 -7.65 -2.59 -15.57
C THR A 118 -8.44 -1.72 -16.54
N LYS A 119 -7.75 -0.83 -17.28
CA LYS A 119 -8.36 0.16 -18.18
C LYS A 119 -9.25 1.17 -17.44
N ASP A 120 -9.11 1.30 -16.13
CA ASP A 120 -9.84 2.29 -15.33
C ASP A 120 -8.92 3.45 -14.94
N VAL A 121 -9.50 4.59 -14.57
CA VAL A 121 -8.76 5.71 -13.97
C VAL A 121 -8.91 5.61 -12.46
N PHE A 122 -7.86 5.19 -11.78
CA PHE A 122 -7.89 5.04 -10.32
C PHE A 122 -8.04 6.38 -9.59
N TYR A 123 -7.32 7.41 -10.05
CA TYR A 123 -7.25 8.71 -9.40
C TYR A 123 -7.11 9.83 -10.43
N GLU A 124 -8.15 10.63 -10.61
CA GLU A 124 -8.11 11.78 -11.54
C GLU A 124 -7.04 12.80 -11.08
N ASP A 125 -6.26 13.31 -12.04
CA ASP A 125 -5.14 14.26 -11.81
C ASP A 125 -4.05 13.79 -10.80
N GLY A 126 -4.00 12.48 -10.50
CA GLY A 126 -3.09 11.92 -9.49
C GLY A 126 -3.47 12.31 -8.06
N VAL A 127 -4.71 12.75 -7.84
CA VAL A 127 -5.22 13.14 -6.52
C VAL A 127 -5.83 11.91 -5.85
N LEU A 128 -5.15 11.38 -4.84
CA LEU A 128 -5.61 10.20 -4.12
C LEU A 128 -6.82 10.50 -3.23
N TYR A 129 -6.79 11.66 -2.59
CA TYR A 129 -7.80 12.06 -1.62
C TYR A 129 -7.79 13.58 -1.43
N GLU A 130 -8.95 14.13 -1.07
CA GLU A 130 -9.13 15.54 -0.75
C GLU A 130 -9.52 15.70 0.72
N VAL A 131 -8.67 16.38 1.51
CA VAL A 131 -8.94 16.64 2.94
C VAL A 131 -9.41 18.09 3.10
N PRO A 132 -10.64 18.36 3.59
CA PRO A 132 -11.05 19.72 3.93
C PRO A 132 -10.15 20.31 5.02
N ALA A 133 -9.70 21.55 4.87
CA ALA A 133 -8.87 22.18 5.91
C ALA A 133 -9.58 22.25 7.28
N GLY A 134 -10.90 22.35 7.28
CA GLY A 134 -11.69 22.35 8.51
C GLY A 134 -11.68 21.01 9.26
N TYR A 135 -11.47 19.88 8.57
CA TYR A 135 -11.26 18.56 9.18
C TYR A 135 -10.07 18.59 10.14
N LEU A 136 -8.97 19.25 9.74
CA LEU A 136 -7.74 19.37 10.52
C LEU A 136 -7.89 20.34 11.70
N SER A 137 -8.87 21.25 11.65
CA SER A 137 -9.05 22.29 12.67
C SER A 137 -9.64 21.80 13.99
N HIS A 138 -10.17 20.56 14.03
CA HIS A 138 -10.87 19.98 15.20
C HIS A 138 -12.12 20.76 15.64
N ILE A 139 -12.57 21.75 14.87
CA ILE A 139 -13.81 22.49 15.12
C ILE A 139 -14.93 21.73 14.43
N PHE A 140 -15.80 21.08 15.22
CA PHE A 140 -16.88 20.23 14.70
C PHE A 140 -17.74 20.93 13.63
N PHE A 141 -18.07 22.21 13.84
CA PHE A 141 -18.85 23.00 12.87
C PHE A 141 -18.14 23.21 11.52
N LEU A 142 -16.81 23.18 11.50
CA LEU A 142 -16.01 23.37 10.29
C LEU A 142 -15.54 22.07 9.66
N TYR A 143 -15.92 20.90 10.19
CA TYR A 143 -15.36 19.59 9.80
C TYR A 143 -15.33 19.36 8.27
N ASP A 144 -16.42 19.68 7.56
CA ASP A 144 -16.53 19.55 6.10
C ASP A 144 -16.43 20.90 5.35
N LYS A 145 -15.94 21.94 6.02
CA LYS A 145 -15.84 23.31 5.46
C LYS A 145 -14.39 23.71 5.21
N GLY A 146 -14.23 24.67 4.30
CA GLY A 146 -12.94 25.25 3.95
C GLY A 146 -12.34 24.71 2.65
N PRO A 147 -11.15 25.21 2.27
CA PRO A 147 -10.46 24.76 1.07
C PRO A 147 -10.06 23.29 1.21
N LYS A 148 -10.21 22.53 0.11
CA LYS A 148 -9.81 21.13 0.05
C LYS A 148 -8.33 21.02 -0.29
N ILE A 149 -7.60 20.27 0.52
CA ILE A 149 -6.18 20.01 0.35
C ILE A 149 -6.04 18.68 -0.38
N ARG A 150 -5.46 18.73 -1.57
CA ARG A 150 -5.24 17.56 -2.43
C ARG A 150 -4.02 16.80 -1.98
N VAL A 151 -4.20 15.52 -1.65
CA VAL A 151 -3.11 14.60 -1.32
C VAL A 151 -2.68 13.89 -2.59
N ARG A 152 -1.38 13.87 -2.85
CA ARG A 152 -0.77 13.17 -3.99
C ARG A 152 0.28 12.20 -3.48
N MET A 153 0.53 11.15 -4.25
CA MET A 153 1.69 10.29 -4.04
C MET A 153 2.70 10.46 -5.17
N ARG A 154 3.95 10.12 -4.89
CA ARG A 154 5.01 9.95 -5.88
C ARG A 154 5.78 8.68 -5.56
N MET A 155 5.99 7.84 -6.55
CA MET A 155 6.78 6.62 -6.39
C MET A 155 8.27 6.99 -6.24
N LEU A 156 8.96 6.37 -5.29
CA LEU A 156 10.37 6.67 -5.01
C LEU A 156 11.36 5.67 -5.64
N ASN A 157 10.92 4.43 -5.87
CA ASN A 157 11.68 3.35 -6.49
C ASN A 157 10.70 2.36 -7.11
N ASP A 158 11.09 1.72 -8.22
CA ASP A 158 10.31 0.69 -8.90
C ASP A 158 9.89 -0.41 -7.91
N VAL A 159 8.67 -0.91 -8.09
CA VAL A 159 8.04 -1.93 -7.23
C VAL A 159 8.96 -3.15 -7.07
N THR A 160 9.24 -3.55 -5.83
CA THR A 160 10.09 -4.72 -5.54
C THR A 160 9.25 -5.87 -5.00
N GLY A 161 9.75 -7.10 -5.14
CA GLY A 161 9.08 -8.24 -4.54
C GLY A 161 9.87 -9.53 -4.59
N GLU A 162 9.34 -10.53 -3.91
CA GLU A 162 9.92 -11.86 -3.79
C GLU A 162 8.82 -12.93 -3.80
N ILE A 163 9.16 -14.13 -4.26
CA ILE A 163 8.32 -15.31 -4.09
C ILE A 163 8.77 -16.05 -2.83
N LYS A 164 7.84 -16.25 -1.90
CA LYS A 164 8.06 -16.99 -0.65
C LYS A 164 7.37 -18.34 -0.72
N THR A 165 8.13 -19.41 -0.53
CA THR A 165 7.62 -20.78 -0.43
C THR A 165 7.69 -21.26 1.01
N GLU A 166 6.56 -21.66 1.58
CA GLU A 166 6.47 -22.24 2.92
C GLU A 166 5.89 -23.66 2.85
N SER A 167 6.39 -24.55 3.69
CA SER A 167 5.86 -25.90 3.87
C SER A 167 5.63 -26.14 5.36
N LYS A 168 4.39 -26.46 5.74
CA LYS A 168 3.98 -26.64 7.13
C LYS A 168 3.25 -27.97 7.31
N PRO A 169 3.49 -28.71 8.41
CA PRO A 169 2.71 -29.91 8.69
C PRO A 169 1.23 -29.57 8.86
N TYR A 170 0.34 -30.39 8.30
CA TYR A 170 -1.11 -30.20 8.32
C TYR A 170 -1.85 -31.53 8.53
N GLY A 171 -2.36 -31.75 9.75
CA GLY A 171 -3.07 -32.99 10.09
C GLY A 171 -2.16 -34.22 10.17
N ILE A 172 -2.73 -35.41 9.97
CA ILE A 172 -1.99 -36.68 10.04
C ILE A 172 -1.26 -36.88 8.71
N ASN A 173 0.05 -36.72 8.73
CA ASN A 173 0.96 -37.00 7.61
C ASN A 173 0.64 -36.26 6.31
N ASN A 174 0.07 -35.05 6.40
CA ASN A 174 -0.02 -34.14 5.25
C ASN A 174 0.84 -32.90 5.49
N THR A 175 1.26 -32.28 4.40
CA THR A 175 2.01 -31.03 4.41
C THR A 175 1.23 -30.00 3.60
N MET A 176 0.97 -28.84 4.19
CA MET A 176 0.47 -27.67 3.49
C MET A 176 1.65 -26.93 2.84
N ILE A 177 1.56 -26.74 1.54
CA ILE A 177 2.49 -25.95 0.75
C ILE A 177 1.81 -24.62 0.43
N LYS A 178 2.53 -23.54 0.68
CA LYS A 178 2.07 -22.18 0.38
C LYS A 178 3.14 -21.45 -0.43
N ILE A 179 2.77 -21.01 -1.63
CA ILE A 179 3.58 -20.11 -2.46
C ILE A 179 2.92 -18.73 -2.38
N SER A 180 3.66 -17.72 -1.97
CA SER A 180 3.16 -16.35 -1.81
C SER A 180 4.02 -15.37 -2.60
N LEU A 181 3.37 -14.41 -3.25
CA LEU A 181 4.01 -13.23 -3.81
C LEU A 181 4.03 -12.13 -2.74
N VAL A 182 5.21 -11.66 -2.39
CA VAL A 182 5.40 -10.55 -1.46
C VAL A 182 5.84 -9.34 -2.25
N VAL A 183 5.00 -8.31 -2.29
CA VAL A 183 5.27 -7.04 -2.97
C VAL A 183 5.59 -5.96 -1.95
N LYS A 184 6.62 -5.17 -2.21
CA LYS A 184 7.03 -4.01 -1.42
C LYS A 184 7.06 -2.76 -2.31
N VAL A 185 6.33 -1.75 -1.87
CA VAL A 185 6.17 -0.48 -2.58
C VAL A 185 6.71 0.66 -1.71
N ASN A 186 7.64 1.43 -2.25
CA ASN A 186 8.19 2.63 -1.61
C ASN A 186 7.64 3.88 -2.30
N ALA A 187 6.88 4.68 -1.55
CA ALA A 187 6.25 5.88 -2.04
C ALA A 187 6.55 7.10 -1.15
N GLN A 188 6.47 8.28 -1.75
CA GLN A 188 6.44 9.57 -1.07
C GLN A 188 5.03 10.13 -1.10
N VAL A 189 4.55 10.50 0.07
CA VAL A 189 3.28 11.19 0.27
C VAL A 189 3.55 12.68 0.25
N ILE A 190 2.98 13.37 -0.73
CA ILE A 190 3.16 14.81 -0.93
C ILE A 190 1.90 15.52 -0.46
N THR A 191 2.06 16.37 0.56
CA THR A 191 1.04 17.30 1.07
C THR A 191 1.43 18.73 0.71
N PHE A 192 0.71 19.72 1.25
CA PHE A 192 0.93 21.12 0.91
C PHE A 192 2.26 21.69 1.46
N LEU A 193 2.70 21.29 2.65
CA LEU A 193 3.91 21.85 3.30
C LEU A 193 5.06 20.84 3.43
N SER A 194 4.79 19.54 3.33
CA SER A 194 5.79 18.51 3.59
C SER A 194 5.67 17.31 2.67
N THR A 195 6.72 16.49 2.68
CA THR A 195 6.76 15.20 1.99
C THR A 195 7.25 14.17 2.99
N SER A 196 6.64 12.99 2.96
CA SER A 196 7.02 11.91 3.86
C SER A 196 7.10 10.58 3.13
N GLU A 197 7.98 9.71 3.58
CA GLU A 197 8.13 8.38 3.01
C GLU A 197 7.14 7.39 3.64
N LEU A 198 6.71 6.44 2.80
CA LEU A 198 5.78 5.37 3.12
C LEU A 198 6.25 4.09 2.42
N GLU A 199 6.54 3.05 3.19
CA GLU A 199 6.74 1.70 2.69
C GLU A 199 5.47 0.87 2.94
N THR A 200 4.96 0.22 1.90
CA THR A 200 3.82 -0.68 1.97
C THR A 200 4.24 -2.08 1.56
N LYS A 201 3.89 -3.09 2.37
CA LYS A 201 4.15 -4.49 2.10
C LYS A 201 2.83 -5.26 1.96
N THR A 202 2.65 -5.96 0.85
CA THR A 202 1.46 -6.75 0.56
C THR A 202 1.90 -8.19 0.27
N GLU A 203 1.33 -9.16 1.00
CA GLU A 203 1.56 -10.58 0.77
C GLU A 203 0.30 -11.22 0.21
N ILE A 204 0.43 -11.90 -0.93
CA ILE A 204 -0.69 -12.51 -1.64
C ILE A 204 -0.37 -13.99 -1.87
N PRO A 205 -1.19 -14.92 -1.36
CA PRO A 205 -1.01 -16.34 -1.62
C PRO A 205 -1.36 -16.63 -3.09
N LEU A 206 -0.41 -17.21 -3.82
CA LEU A 206 -0.62 -17.67 -5.20
C LEU A 206 -1.14 -19.12 -5.22
N VAL A 207 -0.55 -19.96 -4.38
CA VAL A 207 -0.92 -21.38 -4.28
C VAL A 207 -0.99 -21.74 -2.80
N VAL A 208 -2.09 -22.41 -2.42
CA VAL A 208 -2.22 -23.10 -1.15
C VAL A 208 -2.70 -24.50 -1.46
N GLN A 209 -1.84 -25.50 -1.27
CA GLN A 209 -2.19 -26.89 -1.53
C GLN A 209 -1.81 -27.78 -0.36
N ILE A 210 -2.67 -28.73 -0.05
CA ILE A 210 -2.38 -29.79 0.92
C ILE A 210 -1.89 -31.00 0.14
N VAL A 211 -0.73 -31.49 0.53
CA VAL A 211 -0.09 -32.65 -0.04
C VAL A 211 -0.14 -33.79 0.96
N ASN A 212 -0.84 -34.87 0.60
CA ASN A 212 -1.06 -36.01 1.47
C ASN A 212 0.09 -37.02 1.36
N GLY A 213 0.68 -37.38 2.50
CA GLY A 213 1.66 -38.47 2.60
C GLY A 213 1.01 -39.79 3.00
N GLN A 214 1.72 -40.90 2.75
CA GLN A 214 1.29 -42.23 3.21
C GLN A 214 1.47 -42.41 4.72
N VAL A 215 0.37 -42.66 5.44
CA VAL A 215 0.43 -43.04 6.86
C VAL A 215 1.02 -44.46 6.93
N PRO A 216 2.15 -44.68 7.61
CA PRO A 216 2.72 -46.02 7.72
C PRO A 216 1.76 -46.96 8.47
N ASP A 217 1.43 -48.10 7.87
CA ASP A 217 0.72 -49.17 8.56
C ASP A 217 1.65 -49.82 9.58
N PHE A 218 1.55 -49.39 10.83
CA PHE A 218 2.14 -50.12 11.95
C PHE A 218 1.20 -51.25 12.36
N THR A 219 1.39 -52.44 11.80
CA THR A 219 0.97 -53.66 12.49
C THR A 219 2.04 -53.97 13.56
N PRO A 220 1.77 -53.75 14.86
CA PRO A 220 2.69 -54.22 15.89
C PRO A 220 2.79 -55.75 15.78
N TYR A 221 4.02 -56.25 15.73
CA TYR A 221 4.33 -57.67 15.67
C TYR A 221 3.44 -58.46 16.65
N SER A 222 2.47 -59.20 16.13
CA SER A 222 1.87 -60.30 16.86
C SER A 222 2.97 -61.34 17.01
N SER A 223 3.50 -61.47 18.23
CA SER A 223 4.35 -62.61 18.57
C SER A 223 3.54 -63.87 18.27
N SER A 224 3.96 -64.63 17.26
CA SER A 224 3.45 -65.99 17.11
C SER A 224 3.92 -66.77 18.33
N SER A 225 3.04 -66.89 19.33
CA SER A 225 3.20 -67.88 20.38
C SER A 225 3.06 -69.23 19.69
N GLY A 226 4.19 -69.78 19.28
CA GLY A 226 4.31 -71.15 18.80
C GLY A 226 3.86 -72.09 19.90
N LYS A 227 2.99 -73.02 19.52
CA LYS A 227 2.56 -74.16 20.33
C LYS A 227 3.73 -75.00 20.81
#